data_AF-X1BFS9-F1
#
_entry.id   AF-X1BFS9-F1
#
_cell.length_a   1.000
_cell.length_b   1.000
_cell.length_c   1.000
_cell.angle_alpha   90.00
_cell.angle_beta   90.00
_cell.angle_gamma   90.00
#
_symmetry.space_group_name_H-M   'P 1'
#
loop_
_entity.id
_entity.type
_entity.pdbx_description
1 polymer ?
#
loop_
_entity_poly.entity_id
_entity_poly.type
_entity_poly.pdbx_seq_one_letter_code
_entity_poly.pdbx_strand_id
1 'polypeptide(L)'
;DDFRQLFIDAWRLERDYFYDPGMHGLDWDVVLNKYLSLVDRITSRRELNDLIGQLVGELSALHVSVRGGDLRQGQDQVRVATLGAKLEWDKTD
;
A
#
# COMPACT_ATOMS: atom_id res chain seq x y z
N ASP A 1 13.69 0.22 -13.91
CA ASP A 1 14.36 1.37 -13.28
C ASP A 1 13.43 2.20 -12.41
N ASP A 2 12.32 2.74 -12.92
CA ASP A 2 11.42 3.61 -12.14
C ASP A 2 10.83 2.98 -10.87
N PHE A 3 10.36 1.72 -10.90
CA PHE A 3 9.80 1.08 -9.70
C PHE A 3 10.83 0.81 -8.61
N ARG A 4 12.09 0.54 -8.99
CA ARG A 4 13.18 0.36 -8.04
C ARG A 4 13.48 1.66 -7.32
N GLN A 5 13.51 2.77 -8.06
CA GLN A 5 13.68 4.10 -7.48
C GLN A 5 12.55 4.45 -6.52
N LEU A 6 11.29 4.28 -6.95
CA LEU A 6 10.11 4.53 -6.10
C LEU A 6 10.10 3.67 -4.83
N PHE A 7 10.51 2.40 -4.91
CA PHE A 7 10.61 1.52 -3.76
C PHE A 7 11.67 2.01 -2.76
N ILE A 8 12.87 2.35 -3.25
CA ILE A 8 13.95 2.89 -2.42
C ILE A 8 13.54 4.20 -1.77
N ASP A 9 12.85 5.07 -2.49
CA ASP A 9 12.39 6.35 -1.93
C ASP A 9 11.32 6.15 -0.86
N ALA A 10 10.39 5.21 -1.04
CA ALA A 10 9.45 4.84 0.02
C ALA A 10 10.18 4.31 1.27
N TRP A 11 11.17 3.43 1.09
CA TRP A 11 12.01 2.93 2.19
C TRP A 11 12.76 4.05 2.92
N ARG A 12 13.30 5.02 2.19
CA ARG A 12 13.98 6.20 2.76
C ARG A 12 13.02 7.07 3.55
N LEU A 13 11.82 7.31 3.03
CA LEU A 13 10.81 8.11 3.71
C LEU A 13 10.42 7.48 5.05
N GLU A 14 10.21 6.17 5.09
CA GLU A 14 9.98 5.48 6.37
C GLU A 14 11.19 5.58 7.28
N ARG A 15 12.41 5.34 6.77
CA ARG A 15 13.64 5.45 7.56
C ARG A 15 13.80 6.83 8.21
N ASP A 16 13.55 7.89 7.45
CA ASP A 16 13.90 9.25 7.82
C ASP A 16 12.80 9.93 8.65
N TYR A 17 11.54 9.50 8.52
CA TYR A 17 10.38 10.15 9.15
C TYR A 17 9.56 9.26 10.09
N PHE A 18 9.86 7.97 10.20
CA PHE A 18 9.21 7.13 11.21
C PHE A 18 9.57 7.59 12.63
N TYR A 19 8.61 7.51 13.55
CA TYR A 19 8.73 8.15 14.86
C TYR A 19 9.81 7.54 15.75
N ASP A 20 10.13 6.27 15.55
CA ASP A 20 11.21 5.57 16.25
C ASP A 20 12.41 5.42 15.31
N PRO A 21 13.50 6.18 15.53
CA PRO A 21 14.72 6.06 14.73
C PRO A 21 15.36 4.66 14.80
N GLY A 22 15.04 3.88 15.84
CA GLY A 22 15.47 2.50 15.99
C GLY A 22 14.65 1.48 15.18
N MET A 23 13.63 1.92 14.44
CA MET A 23 12.77 1.07 13.60
C MET A 23 12.18 -0.13 14.36
N HIS A 24 11.81 0.05 15.63
CA HIS A 24 11.37 -1.00 16.55
C HIS A 24 12.39 -2.16 16.71
N GLY A 25 13.69 -1.87 16.54
CA GLY A 25 14.77 -2.85 16.65
C GLY A 25 15.04 -3.65 15.37
N LEU A 26 14.41 -3.29 14.25
CA LEU A 26 14.69 -3.91 12.95
C LEU A 26 15.95 -3.31 12.31
N ASP A 27 16.76 -4.18 11.69
CA ASP A 27 17.80 -3.74 10.77
C ASP A 27 17.14 -3.33 9.43
N TRP A 28 16.97 -2.03 9.27
CA TRP A 28 16.22 -1.48 8.14
C TRP A 28 16.92 -1.70 6.78
N ASP A 29 18.25 -1.82 6.77
CA ASP A 29 19.01 -2.13 5.55
C ASP A 29 18.84 -3.60 5.14
N VAL A 30 18.79 -4.52 6.10
CA VAL A 30 18.45 -5.93 5.84
C VAL A 30 17.04 -6.05 5.27
N VAL A 31 16.08 -5.29 5.82
CA VAL A 31 14.71 -5.26 5.31
C VAL A 31 14.69 -4.75 3.85
N LEU A 32 15.40 -3.67 3.52
CA LEU A 32 15.51 -3.18 2.13
C LEU A 32 15.99 -4.28 1.18
N ASN A 33 17.09 -4.95 1.55
CA ASN A 33 17.72 -5.97 0.71
C ASN A 33 16.82 -7.18 0.47
N LYS A 34 16.03 -7.59 1.47
CA LYS A 34 15.02 -8.65 1.35
C LYS A 34 14.04 -8.34 0.21
N TYR A 35 13.49 -7.12 0.19
CA TYR A 35 12.45 -6.74 -0.77
C TYR A 35 12.98 -6.26 -2.11
N LEU A 36 14.20 -5.70 -2.20
CA LEU A 36 14.78 -5.22 -3.46
C LEU A 36 14.85 -6.29 -4.55
N SER A 37 15.13 -7.54 -4.18
CA SER A 37 15.14 -8.67 -5.12
C SER A 37 13.77 -8.97 -5.75
N LEU A 38 12.69 -8.60 -5.06
CA LEU A 38 11.31 -8.81 -5.51
C LEU A 38 10.86 -7.67 -6.43
N VAL A 39 11.42 -6.46 -6.27
CA VAL A 39 11.06 -5.30 -7.10
C VAL A 39 11.34 -5.56 -8.58
N ASP A 40 12.40 -6.28 -8.89
CA ASP A 40 12.79 -6.61 -10.28
C ASP A 40 11.77 -7.52 -10.99
N ARG A 41 10.84 -8.13 -10.23
CA ARG A 41 9.78 -9.02 -10.75
C ARG A 41 8.43 -8.30 -10.93
N ILE A 42 8.34 -7.04 -10.53
CA ILE A 42 7.08 -6.28 -10.55
C ILE A 42 6.78 -5.75 -11.94
N THR A 43 5.51 -5.86 -12.34
CA THR A 43 5.01 -5.45 -13.65
C THR A 43 3.93 -4.37 -13.58
N SER A 44 3.45 -4.02 -12.38
CA SER A 44 2.39 -3.03 -12.20
C SER A 44 2.56 -2.14 -10.97
N ARG A 45 1.99 -0.94 -11.02
CA ARG A 45 1.97 -0.01 -9.88
C ARG A 45 1.26 -0.59 -8.65
N ARG A 46 0.28 -1.47 -8.86
CA ARG A 46 -0.46 -2.17 -7.80
C ARG A 46 0.44 -3.15 -7.05
N GLU A 47 1.17 -3.99 -7.77
CA GLU A 47 2.15 -4.91 -7.18
C GLU A 47 3.24 -4.14 -6.41
N LEU A 48 3.69 -2.99 -6.93
CA LEU A 48 4.60 -2.11 -6.19
C LEU A 48 3.98 -1.60 -4.89
N ASN A 49 2.70 -1.19 -4.90
CA ASN A 49 2.00 -0.80 -3.66
C ASN A 49 1.90 -1.94 -2.67
N ASP A 50 1.62 -3.17 -3.14
CA ASP A 50 1.54 -4.34 -2.27
C ASP A 50 2.89 -4.64 -1.63
N LEU A 51 3.99 -4.50 -2.39
CA LEU A 51 5.34 -4.72 -1.86
C LEU A 51 5.76 -3.63 -0.85
N ILE A 52 5.47 -2.35 -1.13
CA ILE A 52 5.68 -1.27 -0.16
C ILE A 52 4.81 -1.51 1.08
N GLY A 53 3.57 -2.00 0.91
CA GLY A 53 2.69 -2.35 2.01
C GLY A 53 3.28 -3.43 2.93
N GLN A 54 3.92 -4.45 2.35
CA GLN A 54 4.64 -5.47 3.11
C GLN A 54 5.87 -4.90 3.83
N LEU A 55 6.65 -4.06 3.14
CA LEU A 55 7.82 -3.38 3.71
C LEU A 55 7.44 -2.61 4.98
N VAL A 56 6.45 -1.73 4.90
CA VAL A 56 6.04 -0.90 6.04
C VAL A 56 5.31 -1.71 7.11
N GLY A 57 4.73 -2.85 6.73
CA GLY A 57 4.12 -3.80 7.65
C GLY A 57 5.10 -4.44 8.64
N GLU A 58 6.38 -4.58 8.27
CA GLU A 58 7.43 -5.11 9.16
C GLU A 58 7.53 -4.28 10.45
N LEU A 59 7.32 -2.96 10.37
CA LEU A 59 7.38 -2.05 11.51
C LEU A 59 6.27 -2.31 12.55
N SER A 60 5.25 -3.09 12.23
CA SER A 60 4.15 -3.42 13.17
C SER A 60 3.48 -2.19 13.80
N ALA A 61 3.37 -1.11 13.02
CA ALA A 61 2.82 0.16 13.45
C ALA A 61 1.46 0.44 12.79
N LEU A 62 0.53 1.00 13.58
CA LEU A 62 -0.75 1.49 13.05
C LEU A 62 -0.56 2.80 12.28
N HIS A 63 -1.50 3.09 11.38
CA HIS A 63 -1.51 4.29 10.52
C HIS A 63 -0.36 4.42 9.51
N VAL A 64 0.47 3.38 9.37
CA VAL A 64 1.42 3.27 8.25
C VAL A 64 0.74 2.47 7.15
N SER A 65 0.45 3.10 6.02
CA SER A 65 -0.37 2.50 4.96
C SER A 65 -0.05 3.09 3.59
N VAL A 66 -0.12 2.24 2.56
CA VAL A 66 0.13 2.65 1.18
C VAL A 66 -1.19 2.89 0.45
N ARG A 67 -1.32 4.04 -0.23
CA ARG A 67 -2.53 4.41 -0.98
C ARG A 67 -2.18 5.15 -2.27
N GLY A 68 -3.06 5.02 -3.26
CA GLY A 68 -3.01 5.82 -4.48
C GLY A 68 -1.85 5.47 -5.42
N GLY A 69 -1.40 6.48 -6.17
CA GLY A 69 -0.47 6.35 -7.29
C GLY A 69 -1.19 6.17 -8.63
N ASP A 70 -0.39 6.01 -9.69
CA ASP A 70 -0.88 5.80 -11.06
C ASP A 70 -1.38 4.36 -11.25
N LEU A 71 -2.55 4.08 -10.67
CA LEU A 71 -3.20 2.78 -10.75
C LEU A 71 -3.99 2.70 -12.06
N ARG A 72 -3.87 1.57 -12.78
CA ARG A 72 -4.72 1.30 -13.94
C ARG A 72 -6.19 1.31 -13.53
N GLN A 73 -6.99 2.11 -14.23
CA GLN A 73 -8.44 2.18 -14.05
C GLN A 73 -9.12 1.70 -15.34
N GLY A 74 -10.17 0.90 -15.19
CA GLY A 74 -11.05 0.54 -16.30
C GLY A 74 -11.91 1.73 -16.73
N GLN A 75 -12.44 1.69 -17.96
CA GLN A 75 -13.32 2.73 -18.49
C GLN A 75 -14.67 2.78 -17.74
N ASP A 76 -15.11 1.66 -17.18
CA ASP A 76 -16.41 1.52 -16.51
C ASP A 76 -16.34 1.84 -15.00
N GLN A 77 -15.87 3.03 -14.65
CA GLN A 77 -15.97 3.56 -13.27
C GLN A 77 -17.39 4.10 -13.01
N VAL A 78 -18.39 3.22 -12.99
CA VAL A 78 -19.79 3.63 -12.80
C VAL A 78 -20.06 3.88 -11.31
N ARG A 79 -20.43 5.11 -10.96
CA ARG A 79 -20.95 5.40 -9.62
C ARG A 79 -22.35 4.81 -9.50
N VAL A 80 -22.54 3.95 -8.51
CA VAL A 80 -23.88 3.44 -8.17
C VAL A 80 -24.69 4.60 -7.60
N ALA A 81 -25.83 4.91 -8.22
CA ALA A 81 -26.77 5.88 -7.68
C ALA A 81 -27.44 5.30 -6.43
N THR A 82 -27.54 6.10 -5.37
CA THR A 82 -28.25 5.71 -4.14
C THR A 82 -29.53 6.54 -4.03
N LEU A 83 -30.59 5.92 -3.53
CA LEU A 83 -31.87 6.60 -3.28
C LEU A 83 -31.93 7.28 -1.91
N GLY A 84 -30.90 7.12 -1.08
CA GLY A 84 -30.88 7.63 0.30
C GLY A 84 -31.86 6.95 1.26
N ALA A 85 -32.42 5.79 0.89
CA ALA A 85 -33.39 5.04 1.69
C ALA A 85 -32.82 3.72 2.22
N LYS A 86 -33.36 3.23 3.34
CA LYS A 86 -33.10 1.90 3.88
C LYS A 86 -34.26 0.99 3.45
N LEU A 87 -33.96 -0.13 2.81
CA LEU A 87 -34.98 -1.12 2.42
C LEU A 87 -35.20 -2.09 3.59
N GLU A 88 -36.47 -2.32 3.93
CA GLU A 88 -36.90 -3.35 4.86
C GLU A 88 -37.88 -4.27 4.14
N TRP A 89 -37.68 -5.59 4.31
CA TRP A 89 -38.57 -6.56 3.72
C TRP A 89 -39.78 -6.78 4.64
N ASP A 90 -40.96 -6.40 4.16
CA ASP A 90 -42.20 -6.68 4.85
C ASP A 90 -42.74 -8.04 4.41
N LYS A 91 -42.98 -8.91 5.40
CA LYS A 91 -43.43 -10.29 5.25
C LYS A 91 -44.88 -10.37 5.75
N THR A 92 -45.72 -9.50 5.23
CA THR A 92 -47.16 -9.49 5.53
C THR A 92 -47.91 -9.99 4.30
N ASP A 93 -48.38 -11.24 4.36
CA ASP A 93 -49.52 -11.77 3.61
C ASP A 93 -50.76 -11.72 4.51
#